data_AF-A0A3B9A5Z4-F1
#
_entry.id   AF-A0A3B9A5Z4-F1
#
_cell.length_a   1.000
_cell.length_b   1.000
_cell.length_c   1.000
_cell.angle_alpha   90.00
_cell.angle_beta   90.00
_cell.angle_gamma   90.00
#
_symmetry.space_group_name_H-M   'P 1'
#
loop_
_entity.id
_entity.type
_entity.pdbx_description
1 polymer ?
#
loop_
_entity_poly.entity_id
_entity_poly.type
_entity_poly.pdbx_seq_one_letter_code
_entity_poly.pdbx_strand_id
1 'polypeptide(L)'
;MMEYTTYEQQYDERVIEIARVAKVVKGGRRFQFRVTVVAGDNHGNVGLGVGKANAVPDAMRKASERAHKNMRPVPMVGTTIPHEVVGKTSGAKVLLKPASAGTGVIAAGGVRAVLEAAGIRDILTKSMGSANVLNVVKATFDALSQLKSPEEEAAKRGKPAKDLLPFWERRKNG
;
A
#
# COMPACT_ATOMS: atom_id res chain seq x y z
N MET A 1 -17.45 -36.15 -12.98
CA MET A 1 -17.16 -35.30 -11.81
C MET A 1 -16.18 -34.24 -12.30
N MET A 2 -16.64 -33.01 -12.56
CA MET A 2 -15.77 -31.92 -13.00
C MET A 2 -15.01 -31.40 -11.78
N GLU A 3 -13.69 -31.54 -11.80
CA GLU A 3 -12.81 -30.89 -10.82
C GLU A 3 -12.76 -29.39 -11.14
N TYR A 4 -13.39 -28.58 -10.29
CA TYR A 4 -13.21 -27.14 -10.30
C TYR A 4 -11.94 -26.85 -9.51
N THR A 5 -10.80 -26.76 -10.19
CA THR A 5 -9.59 -26.19 -9.60
C THR A 5 -9.90 -24.74 -9.24
N THR A 6 -10.00 -24.42 -7.95
CA THR A 6 -10.08 -23.04 -7.49
C THR A 6 -8.78 -22.35 -7.88
N TYR A 7 -8.82 -21.41 -8.82
CA TYR A 7 -7.69 -20.54 -9.12
C TYR A 7 -7.41 -19.70 -7.87
N GLU A 8 -6.43 -20.09 -7.06
CA GLU A 8 -5.96 -19.23 -5.97
C GLU A 8 -5.38 -17.96 -6.61
N GLN A 9 -5.97 -16.81 -6.29
CA GLN A 9 -5.39 -15.52 -6.68
C GLN A 9 -4.02 -15.41 -6.04
N GLN A 10 -2.99 -15.38 -6.88
CA GLN A 10 -1.62 -15.24 -6.42
C GLN A 10 -1.38 -13.78 -6.00
N TYR A 11 -1.40 -13.54 -4.69
CA TYR A 11 -1.03 -12.25 -4.12
C TYR A 11 0.48 -12.13 -3.96
N ASP A 12 1.04 -10.96 -4.31
CA ASP A 12 2.42 -10.58 -3.98
C ASP A 12 2.48 -10.18 -2.51
N GLU A 13 3.06 -11.04 -1.68
CA GLU A 13 3.29 -10.80 -0.26
C GLU A 13 4.71 -10.30 -0.02
N ARG A 14 4.83 -9.16 0.64
CA ARG A 14 6.13 -8.55 0.97
C ARG A 14 6.24 -8.26 2.45
N VAL A 15 7.31 -8.74 3.06
CA VAL A 15 7.64 -8.46 4.46
C VAL A 15 8.33 -7.10 4.55
N ILE A 16 7.75 -6.19 5.32
CA ILE A 16 8.29 -4.83 5.50
C ILE A 16 9.22 -4.78 6.71
N GLU A 17 8.79 -5.37 7.83
CA GLU A 17 9.54 -5.29 9.09
C GLU A 17 9.30 -6.54 9.94
N ILE A 18 10.38 -7.09 10.49
CA ILE A 18 10.35 -8.10 11.55
C ILE A 18 11.00 -7.47 12.79
N ALA A 19 10.21 -7.30 13.86
CA ALA A 19 10.68 -6.72 15.10
C ALA A 19 10.54 -7.72 16.25
N ARG A 20 11.62 -7.92 17.01
CA ARG A 20 11.58 -8.67 18.28
C ARG A 20 11.08 -7.75 19.39
N VAL A 21 9.95 -8.07 19.98
CA VAL A 21 9.35 -7.33 21.09
C VAL A 21 9.43 -8.14 22.38
N ALA A 22 9.56 -7.46 23.52
CA ALA A 22 9.76 -8.11 24.82
C ALA A 22 8.78 -7.60 25.88
N LYS A 23 8.23 -8.51 26.68
CA LYS A 23 7.52 -8.20 27.93
C LYS A 23 8.39 -8.60 29.11
N VAL A 24 8.73 -7.66 29.99
CA VAL A 24 9.48 -7.92 31.22
C VAL A 24 8.56 -8.60 32.24
N VAL A 25 9.09 -9.62 32.92
CA VAL A 25 8.42 -10.38 33.99
C VAL A 25 9.39 -10.57 35.16
N LYS A 26 8.87 -10.99 36.33
CA LYS A 26 9.64 -11.13 37.59
C LYS A 26 10.93 -11.95 37.49
N GLY A 27 11.05 -12.85 36.51
CA GLY A 27 12.24 -13.70 36.28
C GLY A 27 12.91 -13.53 34.92
N GLY A 28 12.65 -12.45 34.17
CA GLY A 28 13.31 -12.22 32.87
C GLY A 28 12.44 -11.49 31.85
N ARG A 29 12.62 -11.85 30.57
CA ARG A 29 11.88 -11.24 29.45
C ARG A 29 11.24 -12.32 28.58
N ARG A 30 9.94 -12.19 28.33
CA ARG A 30 9.23 -12.99 27.32
C ARG A 30 9.34 -12.30 25.97
N PHE A 31 9.99 -12.95 25.01
CA PHE A 31 10.16 -12.43 23.66
C PHE A 31 9.07 -12.94 22.73
N GLN A 32 8.65 -12.08 21.81
CA GLN A 32 7.74 -12.39 20.72
C GLN A 32 8.22 -11.65 19.47
N PHE A 33 7.81 -12.09 18.30
CA PHE A 33 8.10 -11.42 17.04
C PHE A 33 6.83 -10.74 16.52
N ARG A 34 6.96 -9.46 16.16
CA ARG A 34 5.97 -8.71 15.39
C ARG A 34 6.43 -8.67 13.94
N VAL A 35 5.56 -9.03 13.02
CA VAL A 35 5.82 -8.95 11.58
C VAL A 35 4.80 -8.01 10.95
N THR A 36 5.27 -7.10 10.11
CA THR A 36 4.44 -6.25 9.26
C THR A 36 4.59 -6.73 7.82
N VAL A 37 3.47 -7.14 7.20
CA VAL A 37 3.40 -7.65 5.83
C VAL A 37 2.44 -6.79 5.03
N VAL A 38 2.76 -6.56 3.77
CA VAL A 38 1.81 -6.06 2.77
C VAL A 38 1.49 -7.18 1.79
N ALA A 39 0.23 -7.31 1.43
CA ALA A 39 -0.22 -8.21 0.36
C ALA A 39 -0.87 -7.34 -0.73
N GLY A 40 -0.68 -7.71 -1.99
CA GLY A 40 -1.29 -7.00 -3.11
C GLY A 40 -1.46 -7.89 -4.32
N ASP A 41 -2.36 -7.54 -5.22
CA ASP A 41 -2.60 -8.29 -6.46
C ASP A 41 -1.83 -7.73 -7.67
N ASN A 42 -1.02 -6.69 -7.48
CA ASN A 42 -0.37 -5.91 -8.54
C ASN A 42 -1.34 -5.26 -9.56
N HIS A 43 -2.64 -5.24 -9.26
CA HIS A 43 -3.70 -4.72 -10.13
C HIS A 43 -4.56 -3.66 -9.42
N GLY A 44 -4.00 -2.98 -8.42
CA GLY A 44 -4.67 -1.90 -7.72
C GLY A 44 -5.36 -2.31 -6.43
N ASN A 45 -5.17 -3.54 -5.93
CA ASN A 45 -5.61 -3.89 -4.59
C ASN A 45 -4.41 -4.16 -3.68
N VAL A 46 -4.42 -3.55 -2.49
CA VAL A 46 -3.34 -3.70 -1.52
C VAL A 46 -3.88 -3.72 -0.09
N GLY A 47 -3.27 -4.52 0.77
CA GLY A 47 -3.69 -4.77 2.15
C GLY A 47 -2.53 -4.80 3.12
N LEU A 48 -2.72 -4.25 4.31
CA LEU A 48 -1.73 -4.23 5.39
C LEU A 48 -2.08 -5.25 6.48
N GLY A 49 -1.09 -6.06 6.83
CA GLY A 49 -1.16 -7.04 7.91
C GLY A 49 -0.12 -6.80 8.98
N VAL A 50 -0.52 -6.86 10.24
CA VAL A 50 0.42 -6.92 11.37
C VAL A 50 0.12 -8.17 12.18
N GLY A 51 1.10 -9.05 12.28
CA GLY A 51 1.02 -10.29 13.03
C GLY A 51 1.99 -10.30 14.20
N LYS A 52 1.66 -11.08 15.23
CA LYS A 52 2.51 -11.27 16.40
C LYS A 52 2.40 -12.70 16.93
N ALA A 53 3.53 -13.35 17.14
CA ALA A 53 3.60 -14.71 17.70
C ALA A 53 4.95 -14.95 18.39
N ASN A 54 5.13 -16.16 18.96
CA ASN A 54 6.38 -16.56 19.60
C ASN A 54 7.46 -16.93 18.58
N ALA A 55 7.06 -17.47 17.42
CA ALA A 55 7.93 -17.79 16.29
C ALA A 55 7.64 -16.87 15.11
N VAL A 56 8.65 -16.62 14.27
CA VAL A 56 8.53 -15.76 13.09
C VAL A 56 7.53 -16.32 12.05
N PRO A 57 7.54 -17.63 11.69
CA PRO A 57 6.61 -18.16 10.70
C PRO A 57 5.14 -18.00 11.12
N ASP A 58 4.84 -18.23 12.40
CA ASP A 58 3.48 -18.03 12.93
C ASP A 58 3.05 -16.56 12.93
N ALA A 59 3.99 -15.65 13.22
CA ALA A 59 3.72 -14.22 13.17
C ALA A 59 3.46 -13.75 11.74
N MET A 60 4.22 -14.30 10.78
CA MET A 60 4.07 -14.01 9.36
C MET A 60 2.72 -14.52 8.83
N ARG A 61 2.35 -15.79 9.09
CA ARG A 61 1.03 -16.33 8.71
C ARG A 61 -0.13 -15.47 9.23
N LYS A 62 -0.09 -15.07 10.51
CA LYS A 62 -1.10 -14.18 11.10
C LYS A 62 -1.10 -12.79 10.45
N ALA A 63 0.05 -12.30 10.01
CA ALA A 63 0.16 -11.02 9.31
C ALA A 63 -0.46 -11.14 7.91
N SER A 64 -0.09 -12.16 7.14
CA SER A 64 -0.63 -12.43 5.80
C SER A 64 -2.15 -12.59 5.84
N GLU A 65 -2.71 -13.42 6.72
CA GLU A 65 -4.17 -13.56 6.86
C GLU A 65 -4.89 -12.23 7.14
N ARG A 66 -4.26 -11.33 7.92
CA ARG A 66 -4.81 -9.99 8.19
C ARG A 66 -4.66 -9.05 7.00
N ALA A 67 -3.59 -9.16 6.23
CA ALA A 67 -3.38 -8.36 5.03
C ALA A 67 -4.47 -8.66 4.00
N HIS A 68 -4.74 -9.94 3.73
CA HIS A 68 -5.80 -10.38 2.82
C HIS A 68 -7.20 -9.87 3.22
N LYS A 69 -7.51 -9.90 4.53
CA LYS A 69 -8.78 -9.37 5.04
C LYS A 69 -8.93 -7.85 4.90
N ASN A 70 -7.80 -7.13 4.84
CA ASN A 70 -7.75 -5.67 4.80
C ASN A 70 -7.39 -5.13 3.41
N MET A 71 -7.59 -5.91 2.35
CA MET A 71 -7.36 -5.47 0.98
C MET A 71 -8.27 -4.28 0.64
N ARG A 72 -7.69 -3.26 0.01
CA ARG A 72 -8.41 -2.05 -0.40
C ARG A 72 -8.05 -1.71 -1.85
N PRO A 73 -9.04 -1.23 -2.63
CA PRO A 73 -8.78 -0.74 -3.97
C PRO A 73 -8.04 0.61 -3.91
N VAL A 74 -7.12 0.79 -4.85
CA VAL A 74 -6.30 1.98 -5.04
C VAL A 74 -6.60 2.54 -6.42
N PRO A 75 -7.10 3.79 -6.52
CA PRO A 75 -7.31 4.43 -7.81
C PRO A 75 -5.99 4.62 -8.56
N MET A 76 -5.90 4.09 -9.77
CA MET A 76 -4.73 4.22 -10.65
C MET A 76 -5.15 4.74 -12.03
N VAL A 77 -4.26 5.46 -12.70
CA VAL A 77 -4.42 5.91 -14.08
C VAL A 77 -3.20 5.46 -14.85
N GLY A 78 -3.36 4.43 -15.69
CA GLY A 78 -2.25 3.79 -16.38
C GLY A 78 -1.29 3.15 -15.38
N THR A 79 -0.06 3.66 -15.31
CA THR A 79 1.02 3.12 -14.44
C THR A 79 1.25 3.94 -13.15
N THR A 80 0.51 5.03 -12.95
CA THR A 80 0.72 6.00 -11.86
C THR A 80 -0.59 6.39 -11.14
N ILE A 81 -0.48 7.26 -10.13
CA ILE A 81 -1.61 7.77 -9.35
C ILE A 81 -2.31 8.95 -10.05
N PRO A 82 -3.61 9.20 -9.79
CA PRO A 82 -4.35 10.28 -10.44
C PRO A 82 -3.82 11.70 -10.15
N HIS A 83 -3.45 11.98 -8.90
CA HIS A 83 -3.01 13.30 -8.45
C HIS A 83 -2.08 13.20 -7.24
N GLU A 84 -1.39 14.28 -6.90
CA GLU A 84 -0.51 14.32 -5.73
C GLU A 84 -1.30 14.37 -4.42
N VAL A 85 -0.82 13.64 -3.42
CA VAL A 85 -1.45 13.54 -2.10
C VAL A 85 -0.41 13.44 -1.01
N VAL A 86 -0.76 13.92 0.19
CA VAL A 86 0.07 13.81 1.38
C VAL A 86 -0.70 13.07 2.46
N GLY A 87 -0.29 11.83 2.74
CA GLY A 87 -0.85 11.06 3.84
C GLY A 87 -0.15 11.36 5.16
N LYS A 88 -0.87 11.26 6.26
CA LYS A 88 -0.34 11.48 7.60
C LYS A 88 -0.85 10.42 8.56
N THR A 89 0.05 9.82 9.32
CA THR A 89 -0.29 8.99 10.48
C THR A 89 0.62 9.32 11.63
N SER A 90 0.04 9.84 12.72
CA SER A 90 0.77 10.34 13.88
C SER A 90 1.84 11.38 13.45
N GLY A 91 3.12 11.11 13.70
CA GLY A 91 4.24 11.98 13.28
C GLY A 91 4.83 11.68 11.90
N ALA A 92 4.37 10.63 11.21
CA ALA A 92 4.83 10.28 9.86
C ALA A 92 3.99 11.00 8.80
N LYS A 93 4.66 11.56 7.79
CA LYS A 93 4.03 12.19 6.62
C LYS A 93 4.64 11.60 5.35
N VAL A 94 3.82 11.22 4.38
CA VAL A 94 4.30 10.65 3.11
C VAL A 94 3.67 11.43 1.97
N LEU A 95 4.52 12.05 1.14
CA LEU A 95 4.11 12.64 -0.13
C LEU A 95 4.14 11.57 -1.21
N LEU A 96 3.04 11.42 -1.93
CA LEU A 96 2.93 10.64 -3.15
C LEU A 96 2.67 11.60 -4.31
N LYS A 97 3.52 11.56 -5.34
CA LYS A 97 3.43 12.43 -6.51
C LYS A 97 3.43 11.59 -7.79
N PRO A 98 2.49 11.82 -8.72
CA PRO A 98 2.47 11.10 -9.99
C PRO A 98 3.73 11.39 -10.80
N ALA A 99 4.14 10.41 -11.60
CA ALA A 99 5.33 10.48 -12.44
C ALA A 99 5.01 10.09 -13.88
N SER A 100 5.85 10.50 -14.82
CA SER A 100 5.75 10.06 -16.22
C SER A 100 6.11 8.58 -16.35
N ALA A 101 5.53 7.93 -17.36
CA ALA A 101 5.83 6.54 -17.68
C ALA A 101 7.35 6.32 -17.87
N GLY A 102 7.89 5.28 -17.25
CA GLY A 102 9.33 4.94 -17.29
C GLY A 102 10.17 5.56 -16.19
N THR A 103 9.58 6.26 -15.22
CA THR A 103 10.30 6.81 -14.05
C THR A 103 10.65 5.71 -13.04
N GLY A 104 9.82 4.67 -12.94
CA GLY A 104 9.96 3.65 -11.90
C GLY A 104 9.48 4.11 -10.52
N VAL A 105 9.65 3.22 -9.53
CA VAL A 105 9.22 3.46 -8.14
C VAL A 105 10.34 4.06 -7.30
N ILE A 106 10.31 5.39 -7.14
CA ILE A 106 11.24 6.13 -6.29
C ILE A 106 10.62 6.32 -4.91
N ALA A 107 10.91 5.37 -4.01
CA ALA A 107 10.35 5.34 -2.67
C ALA A 107 11.27 4.72 -1.61
N ALA A 108 11.04 5.12 -0.35
CA ALA A 108 11.66 4.49 0.82
C ALA A 108 11.11 3.08 1.04
N GLY A 109 11.90 2.17 1.63
CA GLY A 109 11.61 0.73 1.64
C GLY A 109 10.18 0.32 1.98
N GLY A 110 9.62 0.80 3.11
CA GLY A 110 8.24 0.49 3.50
C GLY A 110 7.18 1.07 2.57
N VAL A 111 7.42 2.24 1.97
CA VAL A 111 6.53 2.86 0.98
C VAL A 111 6.62 2.11 -0.35
N ARG A 112 7.84 1.76 -0.78
CA ARG A 112 8.11 0.98 -2.00
C ARG A 112 7.38 -0.36 -1.98
N ALA A 113 7.49 -1.11 -0.89
CA ALA A 113 6.82 -2.41 -0.76
C ALA A 113 5.30 -2.31 -0.97
N VAL A 114 4.67 -1.24 -0.47
CA VAL A 114 3.22 -1.00 -0.63
C VAL A 114 2.87 -0.64 -2.07
N LEU A 115 3.64 0.25 -2.70
CA LEU A 115 3.35 0.73 -4.04
C LEU A 115 3.57 -0.35 -5.10
N GLU A 116 4.63 -1.15 -4.94
CA GLU A 116 4.89 -2.28 -5.83
C GLU A 116 3.81 -3.36 -5.70
N ALA A 117 3.42 -3.73 -4.47
CA ALA A 117 2.32 -4.70 -4.26
C ALA A 117 0.97 -4.18 -4.78
N ALA A 118 0.75 -2.86 -4.76
CA ALA A 118 -0.43 -2.24 -5.37
C ALA A 118 -0.40 -2.25 -6.91
N GLY A 119 0.75 -2.50 -7.54
CA GLY A 119 0.90 -2.48 -9.00
C GLY A 119 1.30 -1.13 -9.59
N ILE A 120 1.65 -0.13 -8.76
CA ILE A 120 2.10 1.18 -9.22
C ILE A 120 3.55 1.06 -9.68
N ARG A 121 3.82 1.44 -10.93
CA ARG A 121 5.16 1.32 -11.53
C ARG A 121 5.90 2.64 -11.56
N ASP A 122 5.20 3.76 -11.73
CA ASP A 122 5.80 5.07 -11.90
C ASP A 122 5.31 6.03 -10.83
N ILE A 123 6.17 6.40 -9.88
CA ILE A 123 5.79 7.29 -8.78
C ILE A 123 7.01 7.92 -8.09
N LEU A 124 6.87 9.19 -7.73
CA LEU A 124 7.84 9.91 -6.91
C LEU A 124 7.28 10.04 -5.50
N THR A 125 8.08 9.70 -4.49
CA THR A 125 7.64 9.81 -3.10
C THR A 125 8.68 10.45 -2.21
N LYS A 126 8.21 11.02 -1.10
CA LYS A 126 9.08 11.49 -0.02
C LYS A 126 8.46 11.18 1.34
N SER A 127 9.19 10.41 2.15
CA SER A 127 8.89 10.28 3.57
C SER A 127 9.42 11.51 4.32
N MET A 128 8.55 12.16 5.07
CA MET A 128 8.81 13.36 5.87
C MET A 128 8.33 13.14 7.31
N GLY A 129 8.97 13.81 8.28
CA GLY A 129 8.64 13.62 9.69
C GLY A 129 9.24 12.34 10.27
N SER A 130 8.44 11.55 10.98
CA SER A 130 8.90 10.37 11.70
C SER A 130 9.33 9.22 10.77
N ALA A 131 10.47 8.59 11.08
CA ALA A 131 10.99 7.42 10.37
C ALA A 131 10.45 6.07 10.90
N ASN A 132 9.42 6.07 11.76
CA ASN A 132 8.84 4.83 12.26
C ASN A 132 8.15 4.05 11.14
N VAL A 133 8.68 2.87 10.81
CA VAL A 133 8.26 2.05 9.66
C VAL A 133 6.76 1.78 9.64
N LEU A 134 6.17 1.35 10.76
CA LEU A 134 4.74 1.05 10.83
C LEU A 134 3.87 2.29 10.57
N ASN A 135 4.28 3.45 11.09
CA ASN A 135 3.53 4.69 10.88
C ASN A 135 3.72 5.24 9.46
N VAL A 136 4.90 5.09 8.87
CA VAL A 136 5.16 5.45 7.47
C VAL A 136 4.29 4.62 6.54
N VAL A 137 4.22 3.30 6.75
CA VAL A 137 3.37 2.41 5.95
C VAL A 137 1.89 2.80 6.11
N LYS A 138 1.42 3.03 7.34
CA LYS A 138 0.04 3.51 7.57
C LYS A 138 -0.24 4.86 6.92
N ALA A 139 0.72 5.79 6.95
CA ALA A 139 0.61 7.08 6.28
C ALA A 139 0.53 6.92 4.76
N THR A 140 1.21 5.92 4.18
CA THR A 140 1.05 5.56 2.77
C THR A 140 -0.36 5.07 2.48
N PHE A 141 -0.93 4.19 3.30
CA PHE A 141 -2.32 3.74 3.13
C PHE A 141 -3.32 4.88 3.28
N ASP A 142 -3.07 5.81 4.20
CA ASP A 142 -3.86 7.04 4.33
C ASP A 142 -3.78 7.89 3.05
N ALA A 143 -2.57 8.10 2.52
CA ALA A 143 -2.36 8.81 1.25
C ALA A 143 -3.13 8.16 0.08
N LEU A 144 -3.04 6.83 -0.06
CA LEU A 144 -3.74 6.08 -1.11
C LEU A 144 -5.26 6.17 -0.96
N SER A 145 -5.78 6.21 0.27
CA SER A 145 -7.23 6.34 0.52
C SER A 145 -7.80 7.71 0.17
N GLN A 146 -6.96 8.75 0.10
CA GLN A 146 -7.37 10.10 -0.31
C GLN A 146 -7.45 10.26 -1.83
N LEU A 147 -6.89 9.31 -2.59
CA LEU A 147 -6.97 9.33 -4.05
C LEU A 147 -8.43 9.20 -4.49
N LYS A 148 -8.73 9.87 -5.59
CA LYS A 148 -10.05 9.90 -6.21
C LYS A 148 -9.91 9.43 -7.64
N SER A 149 -10.74 8.48 -8.04
CA SER A 149 -10.82 8.08 -9.44
C SER A 149 -11.40 9.22 -10.27
N PRO A 150 -10.78 9.58 -11.41
CA PRO A 150 -11.34 10.58 -12.33
C PRO A 150 -12.76 10.23 -12.79
N GLU A 151 -13.06 8.94 -12.96
CA GLU A 151 -14.36 8.44 -13.39
C GLU A 151 -15.43 8.64 -12.31
N GLU A 152 -15.10 8.30 -11.06
CA GLU A 152 -16.01 8.50 -9.93
C GLU A 152 -16.29 9.99 -9.68
N GLU A 153 -15.28 10.85 -9.82
CA GLU A 153 -15.44 12.28 -9.66
C GLU A 153 -16.25 12.90 -10.81
N ALA A 154 -16.12 12.36 -12.03
CA ALA A 154 -16.93 12.76 -13.18
C ALA A 154 -18.40 12.40 -13.02
N ALA A 155 -18.69 11.19 -12.55
CA ALA A 155 -20.04 10.77 -12.22
C ALA A 155 -20.67 11.66 -11.14
N LYS A 156 -19.92 11.99 -10.08
CA LYS A 156 -20.39 12.89 -9.01
C LYS A 156 -20.69 14.30 -9.49
N ARG A 157 -19.92 14.82 -10.45
CA ARG A 157 -20.06 16.19 -10.96
C ARG A 157 -20.97 16.31 -12.18
N GLY A 158 -21.47 15.20 -12.73
CA GLY A 158 -22.28 15.20 -13.94
C GLY A 158 -21.54 15.71 -15.19
N LYS A 159 -20.21 15.55 -15.24
CA LYS A 159 -19.37 16.00 -16.36
C LYS A 159 -18.82 14.79 -17.12
N PRO A 160 -18.48 14.92 -18.42
CA PRO A 160 -17.84 13.83 -19.15
C PRO A 160 -16.47 13.52 -18.53
N ALA A 161 -16.13 12.23 -18.44
CA ALA A 161 -14.89 11.76 -17.80
C ALA A 161 -13.61 12.38 -18.43
N LYS A 162 -13.66 12.70 -19.73
CA LYS A 162 -12.57 13.35 -20.47
C LYS A 162 -12.11 14.67 -19.83
N ASP A 163 -13.04 15.44 -19.26
CA ASP A 163 -12.74 16.77 -18.70
C ASP A 163 -12.02 16.69 -17.34
N LEU A 164 -12.21 15.57 -16.63
CA LEU A 164 -11.73 15.37 -15.26
C LEU A 164 -10.50 14.46 -15.18
N LEU A 165 -9.99 14.00 -16.32
CA LEU A 165 -8.69 13.33 -16.38
C LEU A 165 -7.58 14.21 -15.76
N PRO A 166 -6.50 13.62 -15.25
CA PRO A 166 -5.36 14.38 -14.77
C PRO A 166 -4.79 15.32 -15.84
N PHE A 167 -4.27 16.48 -15.43
CA PHE A 167 -3.81 17.53 -16.36
C PHE A 167 -2.72 17.05 -17.33
N TRP A 168 -1.90 16.09 -16.91
CA TRP A 168 -0.82 15.51 -17.71
C TRP A 168 -1.32 14.52 -18.78
N GLU A 169 -2.48 13.90 -18.56
CA GLU A 169 -3.11 13.01 -19.55
C GLU A 169 -3.96 13.80 -20.54
N ARG A 170 -4.63 14.88 -20.09
CA ARG A 170 -5.40 15.78 -20.97
C ARG A 170 -4.57 16.39 -22.10
N ARG A 171 -3.29 16.70 -21.87
CA ARG A 171 -2.39 17.28 -22.88
C ARG A 171 -2.01 16.33 -24.01
N LYS A 172 -2.15 15.02 -23.85
CA LYS A 172 -1.85 14.06 -24.92
C LYS A 172 -3.01 13.89 -25.91
N ASN A 173 -4.22 14.24 -25.49
CA ASN A 173 -5.47 14.00 -26.23
C ASN A 173 -6.04 15.27 -26.89
N GLY A 174 -5.30 16.38 -26.87
CA GLY A 174 -5.62 17.63 -27.57
C GLY A 174 -4.55 17.94 -28.60
#